data_AF-A0AAD5SJW8-F1
#
_entry.id   AF-A0AAD5SJW8-F1
#
_cell.length_a   1.000
_cell.length_b   1.000
_cell.length_c   1.000
_cell.angle_alpha   90.00
_cell.angle_beta   90.00
_cell.angle_gamma   90.00
#
_symmetry.space_group_name_H-M   'P 1'
#
loop_
_entity.id
_entity.type
_entity.pdbx_description
1 polymer ?
#
loop_
_entity_poly.entity_id
_entity_poly.type
_entity_poly.pdbx_seq_one_letter_code
_entity_poly.pdbx_strand_id
1 'polypeptide(L)'
;MFGAFRPTFAARGGLVDTRKFYLTTGQKLRLHQRLARIDDIVDVLVESGAKCRALEAARRMPKLHELSDLELYWVHSKRYKNRIKPISWVPKWTKVPHPREWKFKTVHDPTNHAAYIAKLPAPGTEIPELVKKKNPHLIPKDLRK
;
A
#
# COMPACT_ATOMS: atom_id res chain seq x y z
N MET A 1 -8.77 -14.66 -45.92
CA MET A 1 -7.71 -15.64 -45.62
C MET A 1 -6.81 -15.08 -44.52
N PHE A 2 -6.85 -15.67 -43.33
CA PHE A 2 -5.96 -15.32 -42.22
C PHE A 2 -4.61 -16.01 -42.45
N GLY A 3 -3.56 -15.26 -42.76
CA GLY A 3 -2.22 -15.79 -43.05
C GLY A 3 -1.56 -16.53 -41.87
N ALA A 4 -0.43 -17.18 -42.14
CA ALA A 4 0.33 -18.10 -41.27
C ALA A 4 0.81 -17.54 -39.90
N PHE A 5 0.44 -16.30 -39.56
CA PHE A 5 0.75 -15.66 -38.29
C PHE A 5 -0.56 -15.22 -37.63
N ARG A 6 -1.30 -16.17 -37.04
CA ARG A 6 -2.33 -15.82 -36.07
C ARG A 6 -1.61 -15.33 -34.81
N PRO A 7 -1.84 -14.09 -34.33
CA PRO A 7 -1.32 -13.67 -33.02
C PRO A 7 -2.02 -14.52 -31.95
N THR A 8 -1.44 -15.67 -31.65
CA THR A 8 -1.91 -16.54 -30.58
C THR A 8 -1.67 -15.82 -29.27
N PHE A 9 -2.69 -15.15 -28.74
CA PHE A 9 -2.73 -14.69 -27.35
C PHE A 9 -2.38 -15.84 -26.39
N ALA A 10 -2.68 -17.09 -26.76
CA ALA A 10 -2.25 -18.30 -26.04
C ALA A 10 -0.72 -18.44 -25.89
N ALA A 11 0.08 -18.07 -26.90
CA ALA A 11 1.54 -18.18 -26.83
C ALA A 11 2.17 -17.16 -25.85
N ARG A 12 1.47 -16.07 -25.52
CA ARG A 12 1.91 -15.11 -24.49
C ARG A 12 1.54 -15.53 -23.07
N GLY A 13 0.65 -16.52 -22.90
CA GLY A 13 0.26 -17.07 -21.59
C GLY A 13 0.98 -18.37 -21.21
N GLY A 14 1.82 -18.92 -22.09
CA GLY A 14 2.49 -20.22 -21.89
C GLY A 14 3.69 -20.19 -20.96
N LEU A 15 4.23 -19.01 -20.61
CA LEU A 15 5.32 -18.91 -19.65
C LEU A 15 4.76 -19.04 -18.23
N VAL A 16 4.93 -20.21 -17.64
CA VAL A 16 4.50 -20.48 -16.27
C VAL A 16 5.47 -19.83 -15.30
N ASP A 17 4.97 -18.84 -14.57
CA ASP A 17 5.69 -18.19 -13.48
C ASP A 17 5.42 -18.93 -12.17
N THR A 18 6.34 -19.79 -11.75
CA THR A 18 6.19 -20.68 -10.58
C THR A 18 6.43 -19.97 -9.24
N ARG A 19 6.13 -18.67 -9.14
CA ARG A 19 6.28 -17.90 -7.90
C ARG A 19 5.19 -18.29 -6.89
N LYS A 20 5.61 -18.65 -5.67
CA LYS A 20 4.72 -18.98 -4.55
C LYS A 20 4.05 -17.71 -3.99
N PHE A 21 2.80 -17.81 -3.53
CA PHE A 21 2.05 -16.70 -2.92
C PHE A 21 2.45 -16.39 -1.47
N TYR A 22 3.36 -17.17 -0.89
CA TYR A 22 3.84 -17.02 0.47
C TYR A 22 5.37 -17.04 0.50
N LEU A 23 5.93 -16.57 1.61
CA LEU A 23 7.36 -16.69 1.88
C LEU A 23 7.64 -18.01 2.60
N THR A 24 8.69 -18.71 2.16
CA THR A 24 9.26 -19.84 2.90
C THR A 24 9.89 -19.37 4.21
N THR A 25 10.06 -20.27 5.17
CA THR A 25 10.67 -19.95 6.49
C THR A 25 12.06 -19.33 6.34
N GLY A 26 12.90 -19.85 5.45
CA GLY A 26 14.22 -19.27 5.16
C GLY A 26 14.15 -17.88 4.52
N GLN A 27 13.15 -17.61 3.68
CA GLN A 27 12.93 -16.27 3.13
C GLN A 27 12.47 -15.28 4.20
N LYS A 28 11.61 -15.72 5.13
CA LYS A 28 11.19 -14.90 6.28
C LYS A 28 12.39 -14.56 7.16
N LEU A 29 13.21 -15.54 7.54
CA LEU A 29 14.42 -15.31 8.33
C LEU A 29 15.36 -14.28 7.67
N ARG A 30 15.63 -14.43 6.38
CA ARG A 30 16.49 -13.48 5.65
C ARG A 30 15.87 -12.08 5.56
N LEU A 31 14.53 -11.98 5.50
CA LEU A 31 13.85 -10.68 5.54
C LEU A 31 14.06 -10.01 6.90
N HIS A 32 13.87 -10.75 8.00
CA HIS A 32 14.12 -10.26 9.36
C HIS A 32 15.55 -9.75 9.50
N GLN A 33 16.55 -10.54 9.07
CA GLN A 33 17.96 -10.13 9.09
C GLN A 33 18.23 -8.85 8.31
N ARG A 34 17.60 -8.66 7.14
CA ARG A 34 17.76 -7.44 6.35
C ARG A 34 17.14 -6.23 7.03
N LEU A 35 15.95 -6.39 7.60
CA LEU A 35 15.25 -5.30 8.28
C LEU A 35 15.99 -4.89 9.57
N ALA A 36 16.43 -5.86 10.37
CA ALA A 36 17.26 -5.62 11.54
C ALA A 36 18.54 -4.86 11.17
N ARG A 37 19.26 -5.33 10.13
CA ARG A 37 20.48 -4.66 9.67
C ARG A 37 20.24 -3.23 9.18
N ILE A 38 19.08 -2.95 8.58
CA ILE A 38 18.71 -1.58 8.20
C ILE A 38 18.51 -0.72 9.45
N ASP A 39 17.84 -1.26 10.47
CA ASP A 39 17.60 -0.55 11.73
C ASP A 39 18.94 -0.24 12.43
N ASP A 40 19.86 -1.20 12.49
CA ASP A 40 21.21 -1.02 13.05
C ASP A 40 21.98 0.10 12.33
N ILE A 41 21.92 0.13 10.98
CA ILE A 41 22.56 1.18 10.18
C ILE A 41 21.96 2.55 10.50
N VAL A 42 20.64 2.64 10.66
CA VAL A 42 19.97 3.89 11.01
C VAL A 42 20.40 4.36 12.41
N ASP A 43 20.48 3.46 13.38
CA ASP A 43 20.91 3.78 14.74
C ASP A 43 22.37 4.29 14.76
N VAL A 44 23.29 3.62 14.08
CA VAL A 44 24.69 4.06 13.93
C VAL A 44 24.78 5.44 13.26
N LEU A 45 23.98 5.70 12.23
CA LEU A 45 23.98 7.00 11.55
C LEU A 45 23.47 8.13 12.46
N VAL A 46 22.49 7.84 13.32
CA VAL A 46 22.00 8.79 14.33
C VAL A 46 23.07 9.07 15.38
N GLU A 47 23.74 8.03 15.88
CA GLU A 47 24.84 8.15 16.85
C GLU A 47 26.03 8.94 16.28
N SER A 48 26.33 8.78 14.99
CA SER A 48 27.39 9.53 14.30
C SER A 48 27.12 11.03 14.18
N GLY A 49 25.90 11.50 14.50
CA GLY A 49 25.51 12.90 14.42
C GLY A 49 25.21 13.40 13.00
N ALA A 50 25.11 12.51 12.00
CA ALA A 50 24.78 12.87 10.63
C ALA A 50 23.36 13.46 10.55
N LYS A 51 23.19 14.57 9.83
CA LYS A 51 21.89 15.24 9.65
C LYS A 51 21.48 15.19 8.19
N CYS A 52 20.50 14.35 7.87
CA CYS A 52 19.98 14.18 6.52
C CYS A 52 18.45 14.07 6.55
N ARG A 53 17.76 14.68 5.57
CA ARG A 53 16.29 14.54 5.42
C ARG A 53 15.85 13.09 5.29
N ALA A 54 16.66 12.27 4.62
CA ALA A 54 16.41 10.83 4.48
C ALA A 54 16.51 10.10 5.83
N LEU A 55 17.43 10.50 6.71
CA LEU A 55 17.59 9.92 8.04
C LEU A 55 16.41 10.28 8.94
N GLU A 56 15.92 11.53 8.87
CA GLU A 56 14.69 11.92 9.57
C GLU A 56 13.48 11.11 9.12
N ALA A 57 13.34 10.87 7.81
CA ALA A 57 12.27 10.03 7.29
C ALA A 57 12.41 8.57 7.75
N ALA A 58 13.62 8.02 7.76
CA ALA A 58 13.89 6.67 8.23
C ALA A 58 13.59 6.52 9.73
N ARG A 59 13.94 7.52 10.54
CA ARG A 59 13.66 7.55 12.00
C ARG A 59 12.17 7.57 12.33
N ARG A 60 11.33 8.08 11.43
CA ARG A 60 9.86 8.05 11.60
C ARG A 60 9.25 6.68 11.29
N MET A 61 9.95 5.82 10.55
CA MET A 61 9.45 4.50 10.21
C MET A 61 9.53 3.57 11.43
N PRO A 62 8.55 2.68 11.63
CA PRO A 62 8.58 1.74 12.75
C PRO A 62 9.74 0.75 12.59
N LYS A 63 10.30 0.29 13.72
CA LYS A 63 11.38 -0.72 13.75
C LYS A 63 10.83 -2.12 13.50
N LEU A 64 11.72 -3.09 13.22
CA LEU A 64 11.34 -4.47 12.93
C LEU A 64 10.39 -5.08 13.97
N HIS A 65 10.67 -4.87 15.26
CA HIS A 65 9.92 -5.47 16.37
C HIS A 65 8.55 -4.83 16.61
N GLU A 66 8.31 -3.64 16.06
CA GLU A 66 7.04 -2.93 16.16
C GLU A 66 6.05 -3.35 15.06
N LEU A 67 6.56 -4.04 14.03
CA LEU A 67 5.77 -4.45 12.87
C LEU A 67 4.97 -5.73 13.15
N SER A 68 3.71 -5.73 12.70
CA SER A 68 2.90 -6.94 12.67
C SER A 68 3.39 -7.91 11.60
N ASP A 69 3.11 -9.21 11.76
CA ASP A 69 3.39 -10.23 10.73
C ASP A 69 2.74 -9.91 9.38
N LEU A 70 1.59 -9.23 9.40
CA LEU A 70 0.92 -8.78 8.20
C LEU A 70 1.77 -7.74 7.47
N GLU A 71 2.23 -6.70 8.17
CA GLU A 71 3.06 -5.65 7.59
C GLU A 71 4.45 -6.15 7.18
N LEU A 72 4.98 -7.17 7.86
CA LEU A 72 6.28 -7.76 7.52
C LEU A 72 6.26 -8.51 6.20
N TYR A 73 5.25 -9.33 5.94
CA TYR A 73 5.27 -10.25 4.79
C TYR A 73 4.38 -9.80 3.63
N TRP A 74 3.49 -8.84 3.87
CA TRP A 74 2.49 -8.40 2.89
C TRP A 74 2.64 -6.92 2.59
N VAL A 75 2.35 -6.58 1.33
CA VAL A 75 2.40 -5.22 0.81
C VAL A 75 1.04 -4.86 0.24
N HIS A 76 0.60 -3.63 0.51
CA HIS A 76 -0.63 -3.12 -0.09
C HIS A 76 -0.51 -3.05 -1.62
N SER A 77 -1.53 -3.55 -2.32
CA SER A 77 -1.62 -3.45 -3.77
C SER A 77 -3.04 -3.16 -4.24
N LYS A 78 -3.21 -2.13 -5.06
CA LYS A 78 -4.51 -1.72 -5.60
C LYS A 78 -5.21 -2.81 -6.42
N ARG A 79 -4.46 -3.69 -7.07
CA ARG A 79 -4.98 -4.64 -8.08
C ARG A 79 -5.24 -6.05 -7.56
N TYR A 80 -4.72 -6.40 -6.38
CA TYR A 80 -4.90 -7.73 -5.83
C TYR A 80 -6.18 -7.84 -5.01
N LYS A 81 -6.72 -9.06 -4.94
CA LYS A 81 -7.81 -9.40 -4.02
C LYS A 81 -7.40 -9.03 -2.59
N ASN A 82 -8.32 -8.45 -1.83
CA ASN A 82 -8.09 -7.95 -0.46
C ASN A 82 -7.03 -6.84 -0.36
N ARG A 83 -6.65 -6.23 -1.49
CA ARG A 83 -5.65 -5.17 -1.59
C ARG A 83 -4.27 -5.54 -1.02
N ILE A 84 -3.93 -6.82 -0.97
CA ILE A 84 -2.65 -7.32 -0.45
C ILE A 84 -1.95 -8.21 -1.48
N LYS A 85 -0.62 -8.16 -1.49
CA LYS A 85 0.23 -9.11 -2.21
C LYS A 85 1.44 -9.46 -1.36
N PRO A 86 2.04 -10.65 -1.53
CA PRO A 86 3.25 -11.00 -0.79
C PRO A 86 4.41 -10.09 -1.22
N ILE A 87 5.28 -9.76 -0.27
CA ILE A 87 6.41 -8.88 -0.55
C ILE A 87 7.39 -9.46 -1.59
N SER A 88 7.53 -10.78 -1.63
CA SER A 88 8.41 -11.48 -2.59
C SER A 88 8.05 -11.22 -4.06
N TRP A 89 6.83 -10.75 -4.32
CA TRP A 89 6.36 -10.40 -5.67
C TRP A 89 6.67 -8.95 -6.06
N VAL A 90 7.18 -8.14 -5.13
CA VAL A 90 7.67 -6.79 -5.43
C VAL A 90 8.99 -6.90 -6.21
N PRO A 91 9.12 -6.22 -7.35
CA PRO A 91 10.39 -6.20 -8.08
C PRO A 91 11.52 -5.70 -7.20
N LYS A 92 12.64 -6.43 -7.16
CA LYS A 92 13.82 -6.10 -6.35
C LYS A 92 13.51 -5.88 -4.86
N TRP A 93 12.53 -6.60 -4.31
CA TRP A 93 12.08 -6.48 -2.91
C TRP A 93 13.18 -6.64 -1.84
N THR A 94 14.32 -7.25 -2.19
CA THR A 94 15.47 -7.37 -1.30
C THR A 94 16.28 -6.09 -1.15
N LYS A 95 16.14 -5.14 -2.09
CA LYS A 95 16.88 -3.87 -2.14
C LYS A 95 15.97 -2.66 -1.96
N VAL A 96 14.73 -2.76 -2.45
CA VAL A 96 13.73 -1.69 -2.33
C VAL A 96 13.34 -1.53 -0.86
N PRO A 97 13.16 -0.29 -0.36
CA PRO A 97 12.71 -0.08 1.01
C PRO A 97 11.37 -0.79 1.27
N HIS A 98 11.31 -1.48 2.41
CA HIS A 98 10.10 -2.13 2.87
C HIS A 98 9.03 -1.08 3.20
N PRO A 99 7.82 -1.13 2.62
CA PRO A 99 6.75 -0.21 3.00
C PRO A 99 6.22 -0.63 4.39
N ARG A 100 6.81 -0.03 5.44
CA ARG A 100 6.54 -0.33 6.86
C ARG A 100 5.26 0.28 7.42
N GLU A 101 4.50 1.02 6.60
CA GLU A 101 3.21 1.58 6.99
C GLU A 101 2.10 1.00 6.12
N TRP A 102 1.17 0.26 6.74
CA TRP A 102 -0.07 -0.10 6.08
C TRP A 102 -1.16 0.93 6.38
N LYS A 103 -1.25 1.96 5.54
CA LYS A 103 -2.43 2.84 5.55
C LYS A 103 -3.52 2.18 4.72
N PHE A 104 -4.53 1.61 5.36
CA PHE A 104 -5.82 1.43 4.68
C PHE A 104 -6.25 2.81 4.18
N LYS A 105 -6.10 3.06 2.87
CA LYS A 105 -6.79 4.20 2.28
C LYS A 105 -8.28 3.85 2.33
N THR A 106 -8.99 4.48 3.25
CA THR A 106 -10.45 4.62 3.30
C THR A 106 -10.93 5.33 2.04
N VAL A 107 -10.81 4.68 0.89
CA VAL A 107 -11.43 5.11 -0.35
C VAL A 107 -12.25 3.92 -0.84
N HIS A 108 -13.56 4.10 -0.63
CA HIS A 108 -14.69 3.19 -0.81
C HIS A 108 -14.84 2.08 0.24
N ASP A 109 -15.16 2.48 1.47
CA ASP A 109 -15.97 1.64 2.36
C ASP A 109 -17.38 2.24 2.39
N PRO A 110 -18.44 1.55 1.91
CA PRO A 110 -19.81 2.07 1.95
C PRO A 110 -20.30 2.32 3.39
N THR A 111 -19.68 1.69 4.40
CA THR A 111 -20.00 1.89 5.82
C THR A 111 -19.62 3.29 6.30
N ASN A 112 -18.55 3.89 5.74
CA ASN A 112 -18.16 5.27 6.02
C ASN A 112 -19.06 6.31 5.33
N HIS A 113 -19.92 5.90 4.39
CA HIS A 113 -20.93 6.79 3.83
C HIS A 113 -21.91 7.25 4.91
N ALA A 114 -22.26 6.38 5.86
CA ALA A 114 -23.11 6.73 6.99
C ALA A 114 -22.43 7.72 7.94
N ALA A 115 -21.14 7.53 8.25
CA ALA A 115 -20.36 8.46 9.08
C ALA A 115 -20.11 9.82 8.39
N TYR A 116 -20.01 9.83 7.05
CA TYR A 116 -19.93 11.06 6.27
C TYR A 116 -21.29 11.76 6.23
N ILE A 117 -22.39 11.03 6.01
CA ILE A 117 -23.77 11.54 6.07
C ILE A 117 -24.07 12.13 7.47
N ALA A 118 -23.64 11.48 8.55
CA ALA A 118 -23.81 11.97 9.92
C ALA A 118 -23.02 13.26 10.21
N LYS A 119 -21.99 13.56 9.43
CA LYS A 119 -21.22 14.82 9.49
C LYS A 119 -21.73 15.87 8.51
N LEU A 120 -22.69 15.54 7.63
CA LEU A 120 -23.32 16.53 6.78
C LEU A 120 -24.26 17.39 7.64
N PRO A 121 -24.33 18.70 7.34
CA PRO A 121 -25.30 19.57 8.00
C PRO A 121 -26.72 19.08 7.70
N ALA A 122 -27.65 19.38 8.62
CA ALA A 122 -29.06 19.02 8.48
C ALA A 122 -29.63 19.55 7.14
N PRO A 123 -30.62 18.86 6.55
CA PRO A 123 -31.20 19.29 5.28
C PRO A 123 -31.71 20.73 5.37
N GLY A 124 -31.14 21.62 4.56
CA GLY A 124 -31.47 23.06 4.52
C GLY A 124 -30.34 24.02 4.92
N THR A 125 -29.20 23.54 5.41
CA THR A 125 -28.01 24.39 5.67
C THR A 125 -27.05 24.41 4.48
N GLU A 126 -26.47 25.57 4.18
CA GLU A 126 -25.53 25.71 3.06
C GLU A 126 -24.25 24.90 3.28
N ILE A 127 -23.89 24.06 2.29
CA ILE A 127 -22.66 23.26 2.33
C ILE A 127 -21.48 24.17 1.93
N PRO A 128 -20.38 24.20 2.72
CA PRO A 128 -19.18 24.97 2.36
C PRO A 128 -18.68 24.60 0.95
N GLU A 129 -18.38 25.59 0.11
CA GLU A 129 -17.96 25.37 -1.30
C GLU A 129 -16.76 24.41 -1.44
N LEU A 130 -15.84 24.43 -0.47
CA LEU A 130 -14.69 23.53 -0.40
C LEU A 130 -15.09 22.06 -0.39
N VAL A 131 -16.22 21.72 0.23
CA VAL A 131 -16.77 20.34 0.27
C VAL A 131 -17.45 20.00 -1.06
N LYS A 132 -18.20 20.95 -1.64
CA LYS A 132 -18.83 20.82 -2.97
C LYS A 132 -17.79 20.51 -4.07
N LYS A 133 -16.62 21.17 -4.03
CA LYS A 133 -15.54 20.98 -5.01
C LYS A 133 -14.78 19.66 -4.86
N LYS A 134 -14.60 19.17 -3.62
CA LYS A 134 -13.69 18.04 -3.34
C LYS A 134 -14.33 16.67 -3.61
N ASN A 135 -15.63 16.50 -3.29
CA ASN A 135 -16.34 15.22 -3.42
C ASN A 135 -17.81 15.40 -3.91
N PRO A 136 -18.05 15.90 -5.13
CA PRO A 136 -19.40 16.27 -5.60
C PRO A 136 -20.37 15.08 -5.72
N HIS A 137 -19.84 13.88 -5.90
CA HIS A 137 -20.63 12.65 -6.09
C HIS A 137 -21.18 12.08 -4.77
N LEU A 138 -20.65 12.49 -3.61
CA LEU A 138 -21.07 12.00 -2.29
C LEU A 138 -22.21 12.83 -1.67
N ILE A 139 -22.62 13.92 -2.33
CA ILE A 139 -23.70 14.81 -1.86
C ILE A 139 -25.04 14.21 -2.30
N PRO A 140 -25.97 13.91 -1.37
CA PRO A 140 -27.35 13.53 -1.68
C PRO A 140 -28.00 14.53 -2.63
N LYS A 141 -28.79 14.06 -3.59
CA LYS A 141 -29.37 14.93 -4.63
C LYS A 141 -30.18 16.09 -4.04
N ASP A 142 -30.84 15.85 -2.92
CA ASP A 142 -31.73 16.80 -2.24
C ASP A 142 -30.97 18.00 -1.62
N LEU A 143 -29.65 17.87 -1.43
CA LEU A 143 -28.76 18.89 -0.86
C LEU A 143 -27.94 19.65 -1.92
N ARG A 144 -28.12 19.37 -3.22
CA ARG A 144 -27.36 19.99 -4.32
C ARG A 144 -27.91 21.34 -4.78
N LYS A 145 -28.58 22.07 -3.90
CA LYS A 145 -29.05 23.44 -4.18
C LYS A 145 -27.88 24.40 -4.36
#